data_AF-I1XJ07-F1
#
_entry.id   AF-I1XJ07-F1
#
_cell.length_a   1.000
_cell.length_b   1.000
_cell.length_c   1.000
_cell.angle_alpha   90.00
_cell.angle_beta   90.00
_cell.angle_gamma   90.00
#
_symmetry.space_group_name_H-M   'P 1'
#
loop_
_entity.id
_entity.type
_entity.pdbx_description
1 polymer ?
#
loop_
_entity_poly.entity_id
_entity_poly.type
_entity_poly.pdbx_seq_one_letter_code
_entity_poly.pdbx_strand_id
1 'polypeptide(L)'
;MLQKMSNSMAMVILAGWINVVTAMENTDLHSQEVAPLRDPFTPSQLMYQVRGTELNSYSSLGAFNPSEAVAADIPDMRLRGFVSDDSEKMLALLEVIGRGVYMVREGDEININPRRPSEAIRITSITRLGVTVETGTIGKIRVLK
;
A
#
# COMPACT_ATOMS: atom_id res chain seq x y z
N MET A 1 44.63 -25.48 53.00
CA MET A 1 43.59 -25.05 52.03
C MET A 1 42.93 -23.78 52.54
N LEU A 2 42.46 -22.91 51.64
CA LEU A 2 42.10 -21.52 51.95
C LEU A 2 40.74 -21.36 52.65
N GLN A 3 40.65 -20.30 53.46
CA GLN A 3 39.44 -19.74 54.03
C GLN A 3 38.88 -18.65 53.09
N LYS A 4 37.56 -18.58 52.89
CA LYS A 4 36.89 -17.38 52.34
C LYS A 4 35.47 -17.25 52.91
N MET A 5 35.17 -16.09 53.48
CA MET A 5 33.85 -15.72 53.99
C MET A 5 33.00 -15.05 52.89
N SER A 6 31.68 -15.12 53.02
CA SER A 6 30.74 -14.21 52.36
C SER A 6 29.54 -13.98 53.28
N ASN A 7 29.12 -12.73 53.44
CA ASN A 7 28.10 -12.31 54.40
C ASN A 7 26.67 -12.56 53.90
N SER A 8 25.71 -12.60 54.83
CA SER A 8 24.26 -12.50 54.56
C SER A 8 23.63 -11.38 55.39
N MET A 9 22.45 -10.93 54.99
CA MET A 9 21.84 -9.62 55.27
C MET A 9 20.46 -9.77 55.96
N ALA A 10 20.15 -8.98 57.00
CA ALA A 10 18.77 -8.58 57.38
C ALA A 10 18.71 -7.56 58.54
N MET A 11 17.98 -6.44 58.35
CA MET A 11 17.59 -5.39 59.32
C MET A 11 16.75 -4.32 58.57
N VAL A 12 15.83 -3.50 59.10
CA VAL A 12 15.21 -3.25 60.44
C VAL A 12 13.67 -3.17 60.27
N ILE A 13 12.88 -3.31 61.35
CA ILE A 13 11.41 -3.07 61.41
C ILE A 13 11.12 -1.72 62.10
N LEU A 14 10.13 -0.94 61.62
CA LEU A 14 9.38 0.08 62.38
C LEU A 14 8.08 0.40 61.61
N ALA A 15 6.85 0.08 62.05
CA ALA A 15 6.08 0.47 63.25
C ALA A 15 5.53 1.92 63.21
N GLY A 16 4.19 2.03 63.24
CA GLY A 16 3.45 3.30 63.36
C GLY A 16 1.93 3.06 63.39
N TRP A 17 1.28 3.35 64.51
CA TRP A 17 -0.18 3.28 64.70
C TRP A 17 -0.70 4.69 65.05
N ILE A 18 -1.77 5.15 64.42
CA ILE A 18 -2.61 6.27 64.92
C ILE A 18 -4.07 5.93 64.63
N ASN A 19 -4.92 6.02 65.67
CA ASN A 19 -6.39 5.95 65.56
C ASN A 19 -6.97 7.35 65.78
N VAL A 20 -7.89 7.79 64.92
CA VAL A 20 -8.92 8.79 65.27
C VAL A 20 -10.23 8.42 64.59
N VAL A 21 -11.30 8.36 65.36
CA VAL A 21 -12.69 8.19 64.91
C VAL A 21 -13.43 9.51 65.11
N THR A 22 -14.10 10.04 64.07
CA THR A 22 -15.13 11.07 64.24
C THR A 22 -16.25 10.96 63.20
N ALA A 23 -17.48 10.85 63.72
CA ALA A 23 -18.80 11.24 63.20
C ALA A 23 -19.23 11.00 61.73
N MET A 24 -20.44 10.43 61.65
CA MET A 24 -21.38 10.38 60.54
C MET A 24 -21.67 11.74 59.89
N GLU A 25 -21.86 11.76 58.57
CA GLU A 25 -23.04 12.38 57.95
C GLU A 25 -23.36 11.66 56.62
N ASN A 26 -24.61 11.22 56.44
CA ASN A 26 -25.06 10.60 55.19
C ASN A 26 -25.51 11.69 54.23
N THR A 27 -24.75 11.94 53.17
CA THR A 27 -25.24 12.62 51.96
C THR A 27 -24.97 11.77 50.74
N ASP A 28 -26.03 11.16 50.21
CA ASP A 28 -26.05 10.54 48.88
C ASP A 28 -25.78 11.60 47.81
N LEU A 29 -24.52 11.74 47.43
CA LEU A 29 -24.14 12.49 46.23
C LEU A 29 -24.01 11.52 45.08
N HIS A 30 -25.13 11.35 44.34
CA HIS A 30 -25.13 10.84 42.98
C HIS A 30 -24.29 11.78 42.10
N SER A 31 -22.98 11.59 42.13
CA SER A 31 -22.04 12.17 41.17
C SER A 31 -22.31 11.50 39.83
N GLN A 32 -23.27 12.03 39.08
CA GLN A 32 -23.32 11.80 37.65
C GLN A 32 -22.00 12.34 37.08
N GLU A 33 -21.07 11.43 36.81
CA GLU A 33 -19.85 11.72 36.07
C GLU A 33 -20.29 12.15 34.66
N VAL A 34 -20.49 13.45 34.48
CA VAL A 34 -20.74 14.05 33.17
C VAL A 34 -19.46 13.84 32.37
N ALA A 35 -19.42 12.74 31.61
CA ALA A 35 -18.31 12.41 30.74
C ALA A 35 -17.97 13.65 29.91
N PRO A 36 -16.73 14.17 29.97
CA PRO A 36 -16.41 15.46 29.40
C PRO A 36 -16.74 15.45 27.92
N LEU A 37 -17.48 16.47 27.47
CA LEU A 37 -17.95 16.61 26.09
C LEU A 37 -16.76 16.49 25.14
N ARG A 38 -16.62 15.31 24.51
CA ARG A 38 -15.54 15.05 23.57
C ARG A 38 -15.79 15.85 22.30
N ASP A 39 -14.72 16.41 21.76
CA ASP A 39 -14.72 16.91 20.40
C ASP A 39 -15.13 15.77 19.44
N PRO A 40 -16.23 15.92 18.67
CA PRO A 40 -16.72 14.90 17.75
C PRO A 40 -15.75 14.61 16.59
N PHE A 41 -14.72 15.44 16.39
CA PHE A 41 -13.69 15.24 15.37
C PHE A 41 -12.38 14.65 15.92
N THR A 42 -12.24 14.48 17.24
CA THR A 42 -11.07 13.84 17.86
C THR A 42 -11.22 12.31 17.82
N PRO A 43 -10.30 11.57 17.16
CA PRO A 43 -10.40 10.12 17.02
C PRO A 43 -10.24 9.38 18.35
N SER A 44 -11.01 8.30 18.54
CA SER A 44 -10.97 7.49 19.76
C SER A 44 -9.76 6.55 19.79
N GLN A 45 -9.30 6.18 21.00
CA GLN A 45 -8.21 5.20 21.18
C GLN A 45 -8.54 3.83 20.55
N LEU A 46 -9.81 3.42 20.56
CA LEU A 46 -10.28 2.20 19.89
C LEU A 46 -10.08 2.26 18.37
N MET A 47 -10.27 3.44 17.75
CA MET A 47 -10.08 3.60 16.31
C MET A 47 -8.63 3.37 15.87
N TYR A 48 -7.66 3.80 16.68
CA TYR A 48 -6.24 3.52 16.43
C TYR A 48 -5.91 2.04 16.55
N GLN A 49 -6.51 1.34 17.52
CA GLN A 49 -6.32 -0.10 17.72
C GLN A 49 -6.88 -0.90 16.55
N VAL A 50 -8.13 -0.64 16.13
CA VAL A 50 -8.78 -1.33 15.00
C VAL A 50 -7.99 -1.13 13.71
N ARG A 51 -7.58 0.11 13.39
CA ARG A 51 -6.78 0.43 12.20
C ARG A 51 -5.41 -0.29 12.17
N GLY A 52 -4.81 -0.52 13.34
CA GLY A 52 -3.57 -1.30 13.46
C GLY A 52 -3.76 -2.82 13.29
N THR A 53 -4.95 -3.35 13.57
CA THR A 53 -5.27 -4.78 13.43
C THR A 53 -5.63 -5.21 12.01
N GLU A 54 -6.27 -4.34 11.23
CA GLU A 54 -6.64 -4.63 9.82
C GLU A 54 -5.41 -4.89 8.93
N LEU A 55 -4.29 -4.21 9.20
CA LEU A 55 -3.04 -4.36 8.44
C LEU A 55 -2.29 -5.68 8.70
N ASN A 56 -2.49 -6.32 9.86
CA ASN A 56 -1.71 -7.50 10.26
C ASN A 56 -2.44 -8.83 10.04
N SER A 57 -3.77 -8.83 9.96
CA SER A 57 -4.60 -10.05 9.86
C SER A 57 -4.49 -10.80 8.51
N TYR A 58 -3.84 -10.22 7.49
CA TYR A 58 -3.66 -10.82 6.16
C TYR A 58 -2.22 -11.32 5.87
N SER A 59 -1.34 -11.30 6.87
CA SER A 59 0.10 -11.58 6.69
C SER A 59 0.51 -13.06 6.65
N SER A 60 -0.44 -13.99 6.79
CA SER A 60 -0.16 -15.44 6.81
C SER A 60 -0.88 -16.19 5.68
N LEU A 61 -0.11 -16.58 4.66
CA LEU A 61 -0.45 -17.51 3.58
C LEU A 61 -1.61 -17.08 2.66
N GLY A 62 -1.25 -16.59 1.46
CA GLY A 62 -2.21 -16.35 0.36
C GLY A 62 -2.55 -14.89 0.08
N ALA A 63 -1.70 -13.94 0.49
CA ALA A 63 -1.85 -12.54 0.11
C ALA A 63 -1.88 -12.40 -1.42
N PHE A 64 -3.03 -12.01 -1.97
CA PHE A 64 -3.18 -11.70 -3.39
C PHE A 64 -2.29 -10.50 -3.73
N ASN A 65 -1.19 -10.77 -4.43
CA ASN A 65 -0.22 -9.76 -4.84
C ASN A 65 -0.46 -9.46 -6.34
N PRO A 66 -1.34 -8.50 -6.69
CA PRO A 66 -1.75 -8.26 -8.09
C PRO A 66 -0.58 -7.85 -9.01
N SER A 67 0.55 -7.44 -8.43
CA SER A 67 1.78 -7.10 -9.14
C SER A 67 2.42 -8.28 -9.87
N GLU A 68 2.42 -9.49 -9.30
CA GLU A 68 3.12 -10.64 -9.91
C GLU A 68 2.37 -11.23 -11.11
N ALA A 69 1.04 -11.19 -11.10
CA ALA A 69 0.21 -11.68 -12.21
C ALA A 69 0.22 -10.76 -13.45
N VAL A 70 0.63 -9.50 -13.28
CA VAL A 70 0.61 -8.45 -14.32
C VAL A 70 2.03 -7.95 -14.65
N ALA A 71 3.08 -8.56 -14.09
CA ALA A 71 4.48 -8.29 -14.41
C ALA A 71 4.93 -8.85 -15.78
N ALA A 72 4.13 -8.61 -16.82
CA ALA A 72 4.71 -8.45 -18.14
C ALA A 72 5.65 -7.25 -18.09
N ASP A 73 6.84 -7.37 -18.69
CA ASP A 73 7.85 -6.32 -18.79
C ASP A 73 7.38 -5.23 -19.77
N ILE A 74 6.35 -4.48 -19.35
CA ILE A 74 5.76 -3.36 -20.07
C ILE A 74 6.67 -2.17 -19.82
N PRO A 75 7.39 -1.68 -20.84
CA PRO A 75 8.25 -0.51 -20.66
C PRO A 75 7.40 0.73 -20.43
N ASP A 76 7.90 1.66 -19.61
CA ASP A 76 7.30 2.98 -19.48
C ASP A 76 7.21 3.68 -20.85
N MET A 77 6.07 4.32 -21.11
CA MET A 77 5.77 4.98 -22.37
C MET A 77 5.28 6.41 -22.15
N ARG A 78 5.65 7.31 -23.07
CA ARG A 78 5.22 8.72 -23.03
C ARG A 78 4.79 9.17 -24.42
N LEU A 79 3.56 9.67 -24.51
CA LEU A 79 3.08 10.34 -25.71
C LEU A 79 3.80 11.69 -25.85
N ARG A 80 4.53 11.88 -26.96
CA ARG A 80 5.27 13.12 -27.26
C ARG A 80 4.48 14.10 -28.12
N GLY A 81 3.50 13.62 -28.86
CA GLY A 81 2.57 14.45 -29.64
C GLY A 81 1.90 13.66 -30.76
N PHE A 82 1.21 14.39 -31.64
CA PHE A 82 0.59 13.86 -32.84
C PHE A 82 1.17 14.55 -34.07
N VAL A 83 1.17 13.86 -35.19
CA VAL A 83 1.43 14.43 -36.52
C VAL A 83 0.16 14.23 -37.34
N SER A 84 -0.45 15.32 -37.79
CA SER A 84 -1.49 15.28 -38.82
C SER A 84 -0.82 15.20 -40.18
N ASP A 85 -1.11 14.13 -40.91
CA ASP A 85 -0.99 14.10 -42.37
C ASP A 85 -2.19 14.85 -42.97
N ASP A 86 -2.12 15.28 -44.24
CA ASP A 86 -3.27 15.87 -44.94
C ASP A 86 -4.34 14.81 -45.25
N SER A 87 -3.97 13.53 -45.20
CA SER A 87 -4.94 12.44 -45.03
C SER A 87 -5.42 12.37 -43.58
N GLU A 88 -6.73 12.21 -43.36
CA GLU A 88 -7.41 12.24 -42.04
C GLU A 88 -6.89 11.22 -41.00
N LYS A 89 -5.88 10.43 -41.34
CA LYS A 89 -5.23 9.40 -40.51
C LYS A 89 -4.16 10.04 -39.62
N MET A 90 -4.51 10.26 -38.36
CA MET A 90 -3.62 10.83 -37.36
C MET A 90 -2.48 9.87 -36.99
N LEU A 91 -1.25 10.40 -36.90
CA LEU A 91 -0.06 9.70 -36.43
C LEU A 91 0.24 10.11 -35.00
N ALA A 92 0.84 9.21 -34.21
CA ALA A 92 1.36 9.53 -32.88
C ALA A 92 2.89 9.42 -32.82
N LEU A 93 3.51 10.28 -32.01
CA LEU A 93 4.91 10.15 -31.60
C LEU A 93 4.93 9.53 -30.20
N LEU A 94 5.27 8.24 -30.13
CA LEU A 94 5.32 7.47 -28.90
C LEU A 94 6.77 7.25 -28.48
N GLU A 95 7.16 7.78 -27.33
CA GLU A 95 8.42 7.43 -26.68
C GLU A 95 8.25 6.15 -25.86
N VAL A 96 9.14 5.19 -26.08
CA VAL A 96 9.36 4.04 -25.20
C VAL A 96 10.64 4.29 -24.43
N ILE A 97 10.55 4.41 -23.11
CA ILE A 97 11.70 4.77 -22.26
C ILE A 97 12.80 3.70 -22.40
N GLY A 98 14.04 4.16 -22.59
CA GLY A 98 15.19 3.30 -22.84
C GLY A 98 15.33 2.74 -24.27
N ARG A 99 14.37 3.01 -25.18
CA ARG A 99 14.49 2.61 -26.60
C ARG A 99 14.48 3.77 -27.59
N GLY A 100 13.68 4.80 -27.34
CA GLY A 100 13.60 5.99 -28.20
C GLY A 100 12.17 6.38 -28.57
N VAL A 101 12.05 7.24 -29.58
CA VAL A 101 10.76 7.77 -30.07
C VAL A 101 10.40 7.13 -31.41
N TYR A 102 9.17 6.64 -31.50
CA TYR A 102 8.60 5.97 -32.67
C TYR A 102 7.44 6.80 -33.21
N MET A 103 7.37 6.95 -34.53
CA MET A 103 6.19 7.46 -35.21
C MET A 103 5.31 6.28 -35.59
N VAL A 104 4.05 6.26 -35.15
CA VAL A 104 3.16 5.10 -35.26
C VAL A 104 1.76 5.44 -35.78
N ARG A 105 1.15 4.46 -36.45
CA ARG A 105 -0.23 4.38 -36.94
C ARG A 105 -1.02 3.35 -36.13
N GLU A 106 -2.34 3.39 -36.26
CA GLU A 106 -3.21 2.30 -35.77
C GLU A 106 -2.87 0.99 -36.49
N GLY A 107 -2.70 -0.10 -35.72
CA GLY A 107 -2.27 -1.40 -36.22
C GLY A 107 -0.74 -1.63 -36.24
N ASP A 108 0.09 -0.60 -35.99
CA ASP A 108 1.54 -0.78 -35.93
C ASP A 108 1.95 -1.60 -34.68
N GLU A 109 3.05 -2.36 -34.81
CA GLU A 109 3.60 -3.20 -33.75
C GLU A 109 5.08 -2.85 -33.45
N ILE A 110 5.38 -2.52 -32.19
CA ILE A 110 6.74 -2.26 -31.70
C ILE A 110 7.22 -3.49 -30.92
N ASN A 111 8.21 -4.21 -31.45
CA ASN A 111 8.82 -5.35 -30.76
C ASN A 111 9.55 -4.90 -29.49
N ILE A 112 9.24 -5.53 -28.35
CA ILE A 112 9.86 -5.22 -27.05
C ILE A 112 11.27 -5.83 -27.01
N ASN A 113 11.37 -7.12 -27.31
CA ASN A 113 12.62 -7.86 -27.18
C ASN A 113 12.92 -8.64 -28.48
N PRO A 114 14.00 -8.35 -29.23
CA PRO A 114 14.31 -9.06 -30.47
C PRO A 114 14.61 -10.56 -30.25
N ARG A 115 14.89 -10.99 -29.01
CA ARG A 115 15.08 -12.40 -28.64
C ARG A 115 13.77 -13.12 -28.32
N ARG A 116 12.66 -12.37 -28.14
CA ARG A 116 11.30 -12.88 -27.93
C ARG A 116 10.33 -12.12 -28.86
N PRO A 117 10.31 -12.39 -30.18
CA PRO A 117 9.52 -11.63 -31.16
C PRO A 117 8.00 -11.66 -30.93
N SER A 118 7.52 -12.56 -30.09
CA SER A 118 6.11 -12.63 -29.71
C SER A 118 5.73 -11.56 -28.66
N GLU A 119 6.70 -10.89 -28.03
CA GLU A 119 6.46 -9.76 -27.13
C GLU A 119 6.55 -8.43 -27.88
N ALA A 120 5.39 -7.84 -28.12
CA ALA A 120 5.26 -6.58 -28.85
C ALA A 120 4.19 -5.68 -28.20
N ILE A 121 4.28 -4.39 -28.53
CA ILE A 121 3.34 -3.33 -28.19
C ILE A 121 2.57 -3.04 -29.48
N ARG A 122 1.28 -3.35 -29.54
CA ARG A 122 0.43 -3.05 -30.69
C ARG A 122 -0.37 -1.79 -30.43
N ILE A 123 -0.42 -0.89 -31.40
CA ILE A 123 -1.24 0.32 -31.34
C ILE A 123 -2.68 -0.04 -31.70
N THR A 124 -3.58 -0.03 -30.73
CA THR A 124 -5.00 -0.38 -30.93
C THR A 124 -5.80 0.80 -31.49
N SER A 125 -5.56 2.02 -30.99
CA SER A 125 -6.20 3.23 -31.48
C SER A 125 -5.42 4.50 -31.15
N ILE A 126 -5.58 5.54 -31.98
CA ILE A 126 -4.93 6.85 -31.83
C ILE A 126 -6.03 7.93 -31.79
N THR A 127 -6.25 8.51 -30.61
CA THR A 127 -7.23 9.59 -30.39
C THR A 127 -6.52 10.91 -30.09
N ARG A 128 -7.20 12.06 -30.26
CA ARG A 128 -6.59 13.39 -30.00
C ARG A 128 -6.15 13.60 -28.55
N LEU A 129 -6.57 12.73 -27.63
CA LEU A 129 -6.28 12.80 -26.19
C LEU A 129 -5.23 11.76 -25.75
N GLY A 130 -4.99 10.72 -26.55
CA GLY A 130 -4.14 9.61 -26.14
C GLY A 130 -4.10 8.46 -27.14
N VAL A 131 -3.12 7.58 -26.95
CA VAL A 131 -2.92 6.36 -27.73
C VAL A 131 -3.28 5.17 -26.84
N THR A 132 -4.11 4.26 -27.35
CA THR A 132 -4.38 2.98 -26.68
C THR A 132 -3.46 1.92 -27.26
N VAL A 133 -2.76 1.21 -26.37
CA VAL A 133 -1.81 0.15 -26.74
C VAL A 133 -2.15 -1.16 -26.04
N GLU A 134 -2.02 -2.25 -26.79
CA GLU A 134 -2.08 -3.61 -26.28
C GLU A 134 -0.65 -4.12 -26.08
N THR A 135 -0.33 -4.59 -24.88
CA THR A 135 1.01 -5.05 -24.51
C THR A 135 0.94 -6.48 -24.00
N GLY A 136 1.82 -7.35 -24.50
CA GLY A 136 1.85 -8.75 -24.07
C GLY A 136 2.39 -9.68 -25.15
N THR A 137 1.98 -10.96 -25.09
CA THR A 137 2.35 -11.91 -26.14
C THR A 137 1.34 -11.89 -27.30
N ILE A 138 1.71 -11.24 -28.39
CA ILE A 138 0.90 -11.16 -29.62
C ILE A 138 1.10 -12.45 -30.46
N GLY A 139 0.09 -12.81 -31.25
CA GLY A 139 0.18 -13.94 -32.21
C GLY A 139 -0.06 -15.35 -31.64
N LYS A 140 -0.40 -15.51 -30.36
CA LYS A 140 -0.77 -16.82 -29.78
C LYS A 140 -2.18 -17.28 -30.21
N ILE A 141 -2.30 -17.84 -31.41
CA ILE A 141 -3.53 -18.52 -31.86
C ILE A 141 -3.73 -19.80 -31.04
N ARG A 142 -4.80 -19.87 -30.25
CA ARG A 142 -5.27 -21.10 -29.60
C ARG A 142 -6.49 -21.64 -30.32
N VAL A 143 -6.38 -22.85 -30.88
CA VAL A 143 -7.52 -23.61 -31.39
C VAL A 143 -7.93 -24.61 -30.31
N LEU A 144 -9.10 -24.41 -29.73
CA LEU A 144 -9.76 -25.42 -28.91
C LEU A 144 -10.56 -26.36 -29.83
N LYS A 145 -10.55 -27.66 -29.52
CA LYS A 145 -11.33 -28.69 -30.19
C LYS A 145 -12.25 -29.36 -29.17
#